data_AF-A0A9Q0GGM4-F1
#
_entry.id   AF-A0A9Q0GGM4-F1
#
_cell.length_a   1.000
_cell.length_b   1.000
_cell.length_c   1.000
_cell.angle_alpha   90.00
_cell.angle_beta   90.00
_cell.angle_gamma   90.00
#
_symmetry.space_group_name_H-M   'P 1'
#
loop_
_entity.id
_entity.type
_entity.pdbx_description
1 polymer ?
#
loop_
_entity_poly.entity_id
_entity_poly.type
_entity_poly.pdbx_seq_one_letter_code
_entity_poly.pdbx_strand_id
1 'polypeptide(L)'
;MRSTKSKEASKAVGSVGINYGRIADNLPSVVKVVQLIKSQGLERVKVYDTDPAILRALSGTGIKVTVDLPNEFLPTADLEEADMDEY
;
A
#
# COMPACT_ATOMS: atom_id res chain seq x y z
N MET A 1 27.77 -26.37 27.91
CA MET A 1 26.50 -26.24 27.16
C MET A 1 26.42 -24.85 26.55
N ARG A 2 26.63 -24.70 25.24
CA ARG A 2 26.30 -23.47 24.51
C ARG A 2 25.12 -23.80 23.61
N SER A 3 23.95 -23.26 23.96
CA SER A 3 22.76 -23.33 23.13
C SER A 3 22.93 -22.39 21.94
N THR A 4 22.99 -22.93 20.73
CA THR A 4 23.00 -22.14 19.49
C THR A 4 21.57 -21.82 19.10
N LYS A 5 21.24 -20.52 19.06
CA LYS A 5 20.01 -20.00 18.44
C LYS A 5 19.93 -20.51 16.99
N SER A 6 18.85 -21.19 16.65
CA SER A 6 18.54 -21.55 15.26
C SER A 6 18.33 -20.27 14.45
N LYS A 7 19.14 -20.08 13.41
CA LYS A 7 18.92 -19.07 12.40
C LYS A 7 17.75 -19.57 11.54
N GLU A 8 16.58 -18.95 11.67
CA GLU A 8 15.48 -19.23 10.75
C GLU A 8 15.95 -18.88 9.33
N ALA A 9 15.80 -19.84 8.42
CA ALA A 9 16.09 -19.65 7.01
C ALA A 9 15.20 -18.52 6.47
N SER A 10 15.79 -17.53 5.78
CA SER A 10 15.04 -16.44 5.19
C SER A 10 14.08 -17.00 4.14
N LYS A 11 12.78 -16.98 4.45
CA LYS A 11 11.72 -17.29 3.51
C LYS A 11 11.66 -16.19 2.46
N ALA A 12 12.55 -16.25 1.46
CA ALA A 12 12.38 -15.51 0.21
C ALA A 12 11.41 -16.30 -0.70
N VAL A 13 10.21 -16.56 -0.19
CA VAL A 13 9.04 -16.79 -1.05
C VAL A 13 8.56 -15.39 -1.41
N GLY A 14 8.43 -15.08 -2.69
CA GLY A 14 7.98 -13.74 -3.13
C GLY A 14 6.76 -13.28 -2.32
N SER A 15 6.79 -12.05 -1.83
CA SER A 15 5.66 -11.51 -1.05
C SER A 15 4.49 -11.25 -1.99
N VAL A 16 3.35 -11.89 -1.76
CA VAL A 16 2.11 -11.65 -2.49
C VAL A 16 1.44 -10.38 -1.96
N GLY A 17 0.91 -9.56 -2.86
CA GLY A 17 0.08 -8.40 -2.55
C GLY A 17 -1.19 -8.40 -3.39
N ILE A 18 -2.13 -7.52 -3.04
CA ILE A 18 -3.41 -7.39 -3.75
C ILE A 18 -3.67 -5.95 -4.21
N ASN A 19 -4.51 -5.81 -5.22
CA ASN A 19 -5.06 -4.51 -5.64
C ASN A 19 -6.36 -4.25 -4.88
N TYR A 20 -6.51 -3.04 -4.31
CA TYR A 20 -7.74 -2.62 -3.66
C TYR A 20 -8.53 -1.69 -4.59
N GLY A 21 -9.25 -2.29 -5.54
CA GLY A 21 -10.17 -1.57 -6.42
C GLY A 21 -11.42 -1.10 -5.66
N ARG A 22 -11.80 0.16 -5.84
CA ARG A 22 -12.90 0.81 -5.07
C ARG A 22 -14.08 1.30 -5.91
N ILE A 23 -14.09 1.01 -7.22
CA ILE A 23 -15.21 1.34 -8.12
C ILE A 23 -16.21 0.17 -8.10
N ALA A 24 -17.16 0.19 -7.16
CA ALA A 24 -18.26 -0.78 -7.03
C ALA A 24 -19.31 -0.31 -5.99
N ASP A 25 -20.52 -0.89 -6.04
CA ASP A 25 -21.67 -0.41 -5.24
C ASP A 25 -21.82 -1.05 -3.85
N ASN A 26 -21.17 -2.19 -3.61
CA ASN A 26 -21.44 -3.03 -2.43
C ASN A 26 -20.16 -3.43 -1.67
N LEU A 27 -19.12 -2.58 -1.73
CA LEU A 27 -17.85 -2.87 -1.08
C LEU A 27 -17.97 -2.83 0.44
N PRO A 28 -17.26 -3.73 1.17
CA PRO A 28 -17.16 -3.66 2.61
C PRO A 28 -16.45 -2.38 3.05
N SER A 29 -16.70 -1.95 4.29
CA SER A 29 -16.01 -0.79 4.86
C SER A 29 -14.50 -1.00 4.91
N VAL A 30 -13.74 0.09 4.85
CA VAL A 30 -12.27 0.07 4.83
C VAL A 30 -11.69 -0.68 6.02
N VAL A 31 -12.30 -0.53 7.20
CA VAL A 31 -11.91 -1.27 8.42
C VAL A 31 -12.08 -2.78 8.23
N LYS A 32 -13.19 -3.22 7.62
CA LYS A 32 -13.43 -4.64 7.32
C LYS A 32 -12.43 -5.15 6.27
N VAL A 33 -12.08 -4.34 5.28
CA VAL A 33 -11.05 -4.68 4.29
C VAL A 33 -9.68 -4.87 4.95
N VAL A 34 -9.27 -3.96 5.83
CA VAL A 34 -8.00 -4.09 6.58
C VAL A 34 -7.99 -5.37 7.42
N GLN A 35 -9.09 -5.69 8.11
CA GLN A 35 -9.23 -6.93 8.87
C GLN A 35 -9.14 -8.16 7.97
N LEU A 36 -9.79 -8.13 6.81
CA LEU A 36 -9.73 -9.21 5.82
C LEU A 36 -8.31 -9.42 5.30
N ILE A 37 -7.60 -8.35 4.92
CA ILE A 37 -6.21 -8.43 4.44
C ILE A 37 -5.33 -9.12 5.50
N LYS A 38 -5.46 -8.71 6.76
CA LYS A 38 -4.74 -9.31 7.88
C LYS A 38 -5.11 -10.77 8.11
N SER A 39 -6.40 -11.12 8.02
CA SER A 39 -6.86 -12.49 8.24
C SER A 39 -6.36 -13.46 7.16
N GLN A 40 -6.07 -12.97 5.96
CA GLN A 40 -5.47 -13.75 4.88
C GLN A 40 -3.93 -13.81 4.95
N GLY A 41 -3.30 -13.19 5.95
CA GLY A 41 -1.84 -13.14 6.08
C GLY A 41 -1.15 -12.30 4.99
N LEU A 42 -1.88 -11.38 4.37
CA LEU A 42 -1.35 -10.48 3.35
C LEU A 42 -0.79 -9.22 4.01
N GLU A 43 0.34 -8.76 3.49
CA GLU A 43 1.08 -7.63 4.07
C GLU A 43 1.24 -6.47 3.09
N ARG A 44 0.70 -6.57 1.87
CA ARG A 44 0.90 -5.57 0.81
C ARG A 44 -0.39 -5.28 0.07
N VAL A 45 -0.68 -4.01 -0.13
CA VAL A 45 -1.82 -3.54 -0.91
C VAL A 45 -1.42 -2.41 -1.85
N LYS A 46 -1.99 -2.41 -3.04
CA LYS A 46 -1.92 -1.31 -3.99
C LYS A 46 -3.26 -0.58 -4.04
N VAL A 47 -3.22 0.75 -3.93
CA VAL A 47 -4.35 1.67 -4.08
C VAL A 47 -4.11 2.58 -5.28
N TYR A 48 -5.20 3.04 -5.90
CA TYR A 48 -5.16 3.78 -7.18
C TYR A 48 -5.42 5.27 -7.03
N ASP A 49 -5.49 5.77 -5.80
CA ASP A 49 -5.74 7.18 -5.49
C ASP A 49 -5.17 7.53 -4.10
N THR A 50 -5.20 8.81 -3.76
CA THR A 50 -4.70 9.37 -2.50
C THR A 50 -5.83 9.65 -1.50
N ASP A 51 -6.90 8.86 -1.46
CA ASP A 51 -8.01 9.07 -0.52
C ASP A 51 -7.52 9.01 0.94
N PRO A 52 -7.60 10.13 1.69
CA PRO A 52 -7.07 10.20 3.04
C PRO A 52 -7.75 9.24 4.03
N ALA A 53 -9.01 8.87 3.80
CA ALA A 53 -9.71 7.92 4.66
C ALA A 53 -9.11 6.52 4.53
N ILE A 54 -8.71 6.12 3.31
CA ILE A 54 -8.05 4.83 3.05
C ILE A 54 -6.66 4.82 3.67
N LEU A 55 -5.87 5.85 3.41
CA LEU A 55 -4.50 5.95 3.91
C LEU A 55 -4.46 5.99 5.45
N ARG A 56 -5.39 6.71 6.10
CA ARG A 56 -5.51 6.71 7.56
C ARG A 56 -5.89 5.34 8.11
N ALA A 57 -6.81 4.62 7.48
CA ALA A 57 -7.23 3.30 7.93
C ALA A 57 -6.12 2.24 7.76
N LEU A 58 -5.25 2.40 6.77
CA LEU A 58 -4.06 1.55 6.56
C LEU A 58 -2.87 1.95 7.44
N SER A 59 -2.82 3.20 7.90
CA SER A 59 -1.77 3.69 8.79
C SER A 59 -1.71 2.90 10.10
N GLY A 60 -0.50 2.58 10.55
CA GLY A 60 -0.27 1.81 11.77
C GLY A 60 -0.71 0.34 11.71
N THR A 61 -1.20 -0.16 10.57
CA THR A 61 -1.67 -1.54 10.45
C THR A 61 -0.56 -2.56 10.24
N GLY A 62 0.62 -2.13 9.80
CA GLY A 62 1.73 -2.98 9.35
C GLY A 62 1.63 -3.40 7.87
N ILE A 63 0.55 -3.07 7.18
CA ILE A 63 0.37 -3.33 5.75
C ILE A 63 1.18 -2.30 4.94
N LYS A 64 2.04 -2.78 4.04
CA LYS A 64 2.79 -1.93 3.10
C LYS A 64 1.84 -1.48 1.98
N VAL A 65 1.78 -0.17 1.76
CA VAL A 65 0.88 0.44 0.77
C VAL A 65 1.70 0.98 -0.39
N THR A 66 1.32 0.61 -1.61
CA THR A 66 1.72 1.29 -2.84
C THR A 66 0.57 2.18 -3.28
N VAL A 67 0.84 3.46 -3.52
CA VAL A 67 -0.14 4.42 -4.02
C VAL A 67 0.22 4.75 -5.46
N ASP A 68 -0.69 4.49 -6.38
CA ASP A 68 -0.54 4.85 -7.78
C ASP A 68 -1.09 6.25 -8.05
N LEU A 69 -0.45 6.94 -9.00
CA LEU A 69 -1.00 8.16 -9.58
C LEU A 69 -2.10 7.78 -10.60
N PRO A 70 -3.31 8.31 -10.47
CA PRO A 70 -4.34 8.14 -11.49
C PRO A 70 -3.89 8.67 -12.86
N ASN A 71 -4.28 7.99 -13.94
CA ASN A 71 -3.79 8.30 -15.29
C ASN A 71 -4.14 9.72 -15.76
N GLU A 72 -5.24 10.29 -15.26
CA GLU A 72 -5.67 11.67 -15.56
C GLU A 72 -4.67 12.73 -15.07
N PHE A 73 -3.81 12.41 -14.10
CA PHE A 73 -2.78 13.31 -13.59
C PHE A 73 -1.42 13.12 -14.25
N LEU A 74 -1.25 12.13 -15.15
CA LEU A 74 -0.01 11.93 -15.89
C LEU A 74 0.45 13.20 -16.64
N PRO A 75 -0.43 13.94 -17.36
CA PRO A 75 -0.01 15.15 -18.08
C PRO A 75 0.55 16.24 -17.15
N THR A 76 0.09 16.30 -15.91
CA THR A 76 0.56 17.27 -14.90
C THR A 76 1.76 16.77 -14.11
N ALA A 77 1.97 15.46 -14.03
CA ALA A 77 3.11 14.88 -13.32
C ALA A 77 4.42 15.02 -14.09
N ASP A 78 4.35 15.17 -15.42
CA ASP A 78 5.50 15.46 -16.28
C ASP A 78 5.93 16.94 -16.22
N LEU A 79 5.15 17.81 -15.57
CA LEU A 79 5.40 19.24 -15.43
C LEU A 79 6.04 19.57 -14.07
N GLU A 80 7.22 19.02 -13.78
CA GLU A 80 8.17 19.61 -12.83
C GLU A 80 9.45 19.96 -13.59
N GLU A 81 9.57 21.23 -14.00
CA GLU A 81 10.79 22.04 -14.16
C GLU A 81 10.37 23.34 -14.89
N ALA A 82 9.68 24.23 -14.18
CA ALA A 82 9.58 25.64 -14.57
C ALA A 82 9.36 26.50 -13.31
N ASP A 83 10.36 27.33 -13.03
CA ASP A 83 10.24 28.58 -12.27
C ASP A 83 10.32 28.52 -10.73
N MET A 84 11.35 27.86 -10.20
CA MET A 84 12.00 28.33 -8.97
C MET A 84 13.43 28.80 -9.26
N ASP A 85 13.55 29.90 -10.01
CA ASP A 85 14.74 30.75 -10.05
C ASP A 85 14.35 32.13 -10.63
N GLU A 86 13.59 32.94 -9.87
CA GLU A 86 13.75 34.40 -9.92
C GLU A 86 13.14 35.11 -8.69
N TYR A 87 13.99 35.96 -8.09
CA TYR A 87 13.87 36.82 -6.89
C TYR A 87 14.07 36.23 -5.49
#